data_AF-A0A2J6J467-F1
#
_entry.id   AF-A0A2J6J467-F1
#
_cell.length_a   1.000
_cell.length_b   1.000
_cell.length_c   1.000
_cell.angle_alpha   90.00
_cell.angle_beta   90.00
_cell.angle_gamma   90.00
#
_symmetry.space_group_name_H-M   'P 1'
#
loop_
_entity.id
_entity.type
_entity.pdbx_description
1 polymer ?
#
loop_
_entity_poly.entity_id
_entity_poly.type
_entity_poly.pdbx_seq_one_letter_code
_entity_poly.pdbx_strand_id
1 'polypeptide(L)'
;MATVLFYLLGLVTVIATLLAITRRNPVHAVIYLVNSFFALALLFYLLGAPLVAAWEVIIYAGAIMVLFLFIIMMLELAPTPEADRMGPTWWQWLPVLLLALALVGCTLMLIGVDAGVAQGVPRWYATPRDFGFALFGKYALAVEVVSFQLLFAAVGAFYVGKPERKRRQKKEEGA
;
A
#
# COMPACT_ATOMS: atom_id res chain seq x y z
N MET A 1 16.86 11.78 -17.63
CA MET A 1 16.18 10.48 -17.42
C MET A 1 15.27 10.52 -16.19
N ALA A 2 15.73 11.00 -15.03
CA ALA A 2 14.92 11.13 -13.82
C ALA A 2 13.58 11.87 -14.02
N THR A 3 13.54 12.98 -14.77
CA THR A 3 12.29 13.72 -15.05
C THR A 3 11.27 12.89 -15.83
N VAL A 4 11.72 12.06 -16.77
CA VAL A 4 10.83 11.17 -17.55
C VAL A 4 10.26 10.08 -16.65
N LEU A 5 11.10 9.46 -15.82
CA LEU A 5 10.66 8.47 -14.83
C LEU A 5 9.67 9.07 -13.83
N PHE A 6 9.89 10.31 -13.38
CA PHE A 6 8.99 11.01 -12.47
C PHE A 6 7.58 11.17 -13.08
N TYR A 7 7.48 11.69 -14.31
CA TYR A 7 6.18 11.85 -14.96
C TYR A 7 5.52 10.51 -15.30
N LEU A 8 6.31 9.49 -15.68
CA LEU A 8 5.79 8.17 -16.01
C LEU A 8 5.24 7.48 -14.75
N LEU A 9 6.01 7.43 -13.66
CA LEU A 9 5.55 6.88 -12.38
C LEU A 9 4.35 7.66 -11.83
N GLY A 10 4.35 8.99 -11.96
CA GLY A 10 3.20 9.83 -11.62
C GLY A 10 1.95 9.47 -12.41
N LEU A 11 2.09 9.28 -13.73
CA LEU A 11 1.00 8.86 -14.60
C LEU A 11 0.47 7.46 -14.24
N VAL A 12 1.37 6.50 -13.98
CA VAL A 12 1.01 5.16 -13.50
C VAL A 12 0.23 5.24 -12.18
N THR A 13 0.68 6.07 -11.24
CA THR A 13 0.02 6.28 -9.94
C THR A 13 -1.41 6.82 -10.15
N VAL A 14 -1.58 7.87 -10.96
CA VAL A 14 -2.89 8.48 -11.22
C VAL A 14 -3.84 7.50 -11.93
N ILE A 15 -3.36 6.81 -12.96
CA ILE A 15 -4.18 5.84 -13.71
C ILE A 15 -4.57 4.66 -12.81
N ALA A 16 -3.64 4.12 -12.04
CA ALA A 16 -3.90 3.02 -11.12
C ALA A 16 -4.93 3.42 -10.05
N THR A 17 -4.81 4.61 -9.46
CA THR A 17 -5.81 5.11 -8.50
C THR A 17 -7.18 5.36 -9.15
N LEU A 18 -7.21 5.91 -10.36
CA LEU A 18 -8.47 6.11 -11.09
C LEU A 18 -9.17 4.78 -11.38
N LEU A 19 -8.40 3.76 -11.78
CA LEU A 19 -8.91 2.40 -11.97
C LEU A 19 -9.38 1.80 -10.64
N ALA A 20 -8.68 2.04 -9.53
CA ALA A 20 -9.12 1.57 -8.22
C ALA A 20 -10.51 2.10 -7.85
N ILE A 21 -10.78 3.39 -8.08
CA ILE A 21 -12.05 4.04 -7.71
C ILE A 21 -13.20 3.66 -8.67
N THR A 22 -12.89 3.39 -9.95
CA THR A 22 -13.92 3.10 -10.98
C THR A 22 -14.37 1.64 -11.02
N ARG A 23 -13.62 0.71 -10.42
CA ARG A 23 -13.95 -0.72 -10.44
C ARG A 23 -15.04 -1.06 -9.44
N ARG A 24 -16.02 -1.85 -9.90
CA ARG A 24 -17.14 -2.34 -9.06
C ARG A 24 -16.74 -3.48 -8.12
N ASN A 25 -15.79 -4.33 -8.53
CA ASN A 25 -15.31 -5.40 -7.68
C ASN A 25 -14.22 -4.85 -6.73
N PRO A 26 -14.43 -4.91 -5.41
CA PRO A 26 -13.50 -4.34 -4.42
C PRO A 26 -12.14 -5.04 -4.41
N VAL A 27 -12.07 -6.33 -4.76
CA VAL A 27 -10.80 -7.06 -4.88
C VAL A 27 -9.93 -6.46 -5.98
N HIS A 28 -10.53 -6.22 -7.16
CA HIS A 28 -9.81 -5.57 -8.26
C HIS A 28 -9.42 -4.15 -7.91
N ALA A 29 -10.30 -3.39 -7.26
CA ALA A 29 -10.00 -2.04 -6.79
C ALA A 29 -8.74 -1.99 -5.91
N VAL A 30 -8.63 -2.91 -4.93
CA VAL A 30 -7.46 -3.00 -4.05
C VAL A 30 -6.19 -3.38 -4.81
N ILE A 31 -6.25 -4.30 -5.78
CA ILE A 31 -5.08 -4.66 -6.60
C ILE A 31 -4.54 -3.44 -7.38
N TYR A 32 -5.43 -2.64 -7.98
CA TYR A 32 -5.02 -1.40 -8.64
C TYR A 32 -4.45 -0.38 -7.65
N LEU A 33 -5.01 -0.30 -6.44
CA LEU A 33 -4.51 0.59 -5.39
C LEU A 33 -3.11 0.19 -4.91
N VAL A 34 -2.86 -1.10 -4.71
CA VAL A 34 -1.52 -1.65 -4.38
C VAL A 34 -0.51 -1.31 -5.48
N ASN A 35 -0.90 -1.42 -6.75
CA ASN A 35 -0.05 -1.00 -7.87
C ASN A 35 0.29 0.50 -7.81
N SER A 36 -0.68 1.34 -7.41
CA SER A 36 -0.46 2.78 -7.20
C SER A 36 0.55 3.04 -6.08
N PHE A 37 0.47 2.31 -4.95
CA PHE A 37 1.44 2.43 -3.85
C PHE A 37 2.85 2.00 -4.23
N PHE A 38 3.00 0.97 -5.08
CA PHE A 38 4.32 0.63 -5.63
C PHE A 38 4.88 1.74 -6.52
N ALA A 39 4.07 2.35 -7.39
CA ALA A 39 4.50 3.49 -8.20
C ALA A 39 4.92 4.68 -7.33
N LEU A 40 4.16 4.94 -6.25
CA LEU A 40 4.42 6.00 -5.29
C LEU A 40 5.69 5.73 -4.46
N ALA A 41 5.95 4.49 -4.07
CA ALA A 41 7.20 4.10 -3.41
C ALA A 41 8.41 4.37 -4.30
N LEU A 42 8.33 4.04 -5.59
CA LEU A 42 9.39 4.33 -6.56
C LEU A 42 9.56 5.84 -6.80
N LEU A 43 8.47 6.62 -6.75
CA LEU A 43 8.57 8.08 -6.74
C LEU A 43 9.34 8.56 -5.52
N PHE A 44 9.00 8.12 -4.30
CA PHE A 44 9.75 8.50 -3.10
C PHE A 44 11.23 8.13 -3.19
N TYR A 45 11.55 6.96 -3.73
CA TYR A 45 12.93 6.55 -3.97
C TYR A 45 13.63 7.51 -4.95
N LEU A 46 12.98 7.82 -6.08
CA LEU A 46 13.50 8.74 -7.10
C LEU A 46 13.69 10.17 -6.57
N LEU A 47 12.84 10.62 -5.64
CA LEU A 47 12.97 11.93 -4.97
C LEU A 47 14.06 11.96 -3.88
N GLY A 48 14.74 10.84 -3.60
CA GLY A 48 15.80 10.77 -2.60
C GLY A 48 15.30 10.52 -1.17
N ALA A 49 14.12 9.92 -1.01
CA ALA A 49 13.54 9.52 0.27
C ALA A 49 13.42 7.98 0.39
N PRO A 50 14.54 7.25 0.51
CA PRO A 50 14.56 5.79 0.49
C PRO A 50 13.84 5.15 1.69
N LEU A 51 13.89 5.78 2.87
CA LEU A 51 13.20 5.25 4.06
C LEU A 51 11.68 5.33 3.91
N VAL A 52 11.17 6.45 3.37
CA VAL A 52 9.73 6.66 3.13
C VAL A 52 9.24 5.69 2.05
N ALA A 53 10.03 5.50 0.98
CA ALA A 53 9.75 4.50 -0.05
C ALA A 53 9.62 3.09 0.54
N ALA A 54 10.52 2.70 1.45
CA ALA A 54 10.45 1.40 2.10
C ALA A 54 9.21 1.25 2.99
N TRP A 55 8.83 2.29 3.74
CA TRP A 55 7.60 2.28 4.54
C TRP A 55 6.33 2.24 3.71
N GLU A 56 6.31 2.88 2.55
CA GLU A 56 5.19 2.79 1.60
C GLU A 56 4.94 1.33 1.21
N VAL A 57 6.01 0.58 0.89
CA VAL A 57 5.91 -0.82 0.54
C VAL A 57 5.53 -1.69 1.75
N ILE A 58 6.21 -1.53 2.88
CA ILE A 58 6.04 -2.42 4.04
C ILE A 58 4.70 -2.19 4.73
N ILE A 59 4.34 -0.93 4.99
CA ILE A 59 3.19 -0.56 5.82
C ILE A 59 1.94 -0.44 4.95
N TYR A 60 1.97 0.40 3.91
CA TYR A 60 0.77 0.68 3.13
C TYR A 60 0.43 -0.45 2.18
N ALA A 61 1.31 -0.79 1.24
CA ALA A 61 1.08 -1.88 0.29
C ALA A 61 1.11 -3.27 0.94
N GLY A 62 2.00 -3.47 1.92
CA GLY A 62 2.20 -4.73 2.62
C GLY A 62 1.15 -4.97 3.70
N ALA A 63 1.29 -4.34 4.86
CA ALA A 63 0.46 -4.66 6.02
C ALA A 63 -1.01 -4.24 5.86
N ILE A 64 -1.25 -2.96 5.52
CA ILE A 64 -2.59 -2.38 5.54
C ILE A 64 -3.41 -2.95 4.37
N MET A 65 -2.93 -2.90 3.13
CA MET A 65 -3.69 -3.38 1.98
C MET A 65 -3.93 -4.89 1.99
N VAL A 66 -3.00 -5.71 2.50
CA VAL A 66 -3.24 -7.15 2.66
C VAL A 66 -4.32 -7.42 3.71
N LEU A 67 -4.34 -6.68 4.82
CA LEU A 67 -5.43 -6.77 5.80
C LEU A 67 -6.78 -6.40 5.17
N PHE A 68 -6.83 -5.33 4.38
CA PHE A 68 -8.05 -4.96 3.64
C PHE A 68 -8.47 -6.03 2.65
N LEU A 69 -7.54 -6.59 1.88
CA LEU A 69 -7.83 -7.67 0.94
C LEU A 69 -8.42 -8.89 1.65
N PHE A 70 -7.86 -9.24 2.81
CA PHE A 70 -8.36 -10.32 3.65
C PHE A 70 -9.79 -10.05 4.14
N ILE A 71 -10.05 -8.84 4.64
CA ILE A 71 -11.39 -8.42 5.11
C ILE A 71 -12.40 -8.46 3.96
N ILE A 72 -12.05 -7.89 2.80
CA ILE A 72 -12.93 -7.83 1.62
C ILE A 72 -13.30 -9.23 1.14
N MET A 73 -12.33 -10.14 1.15
CA MET A 73 -12.54 -11.53 0.74
C MET A 73 -13.37 -12.30 1.77
N MET A 74 -13.13 -12.13 3.07
CA MET A 74 -13.92 -12.78 4.13
C MET A 74 -15.36 -12.32 4.18
N LEU A 75 -15.62 -11.05 3.89
CA LEU A 75 -16.95 -10.46 3.91
C LEU A 75 -17.72 -10.67 2.59
N GLU A 76 -17.16 -11.46 1.65
CA GLU A 76 -17.75 -11.73 0.33
C GLU A 76 -18.28 -10.46 -0.37
N LEU A 77 -17.60 -9.31 -0.21
CA LEU A 77 -18.01 -8.07 -0.90
C LEU A 77 -17.79 -8.15 -2.42
N ALA A 78 -17.24 -9.25 -2.93
CA ALA A 78 -17.13 -9.54 -4.34
C ALA A 78 -18.52 -9.86 -4.92
N PRO A 79 -18.97 -9.15 -5.98
CA PRO A 79 -20.23 -9.46 -6.65
C PRO A 79 -20.29 -10.93 -7.09
N THR A 80 -21.44 -11.57 -6.94
CA THR A 80 -21.66 -12.97 -7.36
C THR A 80 -21.48 -13.13 -8.88
N PRO A 81 -21.06 -14.32 -9.37
CA PRO A 81 -20.70 -14.59 -10.77
C PRO A 81 -21.81 -14.36 -11.80
N GLU A 82 -23.04 -14.09 -11.38
CA GLU A 82 -24.20 -13.90 -12.26
C GLU A 82 -24.15 -12.57 -13.04
N ALA A 83 -23.35 -11.60 -12.59
CA ALA A 83 -23.12 -10.34 -13.30
C ALA A 83 -22.06 -10.42 -14.42
N ASP A 84 -21.35 -11.55 -14.58
CA ASP A 84 -20.15 -11.66 -15.44
C ASP A 84 -20.42 -12.40 -16.76
N ARG A 85 -21.68 -12.40 -17.25
CA ARG A 85 -22.06 -13.01 -18.54
C ARG A 85 -21.62 -12.22 -19.79
N MET A 86 -20.75 -11.23 -19.68
CA MET A 86 -20.33 -10.42 -20.83
C MET A 86 -18.80 -10.34 -20.98
N GLY A 87 -18.26 -11.25 -21.78
CA GLY A 87 -17.01 -11.07 -22.55
C GLY A 87 -15.74 -11.66 -21.93
N PRO A 88 -14.73 -11.99 -22.76
CA PRO A 88 -13.61 -12.84 -22.37
C PRO A 88 -12.75 -12.20 -21.27
N THR A 89 -12.64 -12.93 -20.16
CA THR A 89 -11.95 -12.58 -18.91
C THR A 89 -10.55 -11.99 -19.11
N TRP A 90 -9.82 -12.40 -20.15
CA TRP A 90 -8.48 -11.88 -20.50
C TRP A 90 -8.40 -10.34 -20.59
N TRP A 91 -9.41 -9.67 -21.16
CA TRP A 91 -9.34 -8.22 -21.40
C TRP A 91 -9.39 -7.39 -20.10
N GLN A 92 -9.93 -7.95 -19.02
CA GLN A 92 -10.02 -7.28 -17.72
C GLN A 92 -8.67 -7.25 -16.98
N TRP A 93 -7.78 -8.22 -17.26
CA TRP A 93 -6.43 -8.32 -16.70
C TRP A 93 -5.39 -7.53 -17.51
N LEU A 94 -5.68 -7.24 -18.77
CA LEU A 94 -4.82 -6.45 -19.66
C LEU A 94 -4.33 -5.12 -19.03
N PRO A 95 -5.19 -4.27 -18.40
CA PRO A 95 -4.72 -3.05 -17.74
C PRO A 95 -3.86 -3.31 -16.50
N VAL A 96 -4.13 -4.38 -15.74
CA VAL A 96 -3.29 -4.77 -14.59
C VAL A 96 -1.90 -5.17 -15.07
N LEU A 97 -1.84 -6.02 -16.10
CA LEU A 97 -0.59 -6.51 -16.67
C LEU A 97 0.24 -5.35 -17.25
N LEU A 98 -0.40 -4.41 -17.94
CA LEU A 98 0.27 -3.25 -18.52
C LEU A 98 0.86 -2.34 -17.42
N LEU A 99 0.10 -2.08 -16.34
CA LEU A 99 0.60 -1.30 -15.22
C LEU A 99 1.74 -2.01 -14.49
N ALA A 100 1.63 -3.32 -14.27
CA ALA A 100 2.68 -4.13 -13.67
C ALA A 100 3.95 -4.14 -14.53
N LEU A 101 3.81 -4.29 -15.85
CA LEU A 101 4.94 -4.23 -16.78
C LEU A 101 5.58 -2.85 -16.80
N ALA A 102 4.79 -1.77 -16.73
CA ALA A 102 5.30 -0.41 -16.62
C ALA A 102 6.09 -0.20 -15.33
N LEU A 103 5.61 -0.74 -14.19
CA LEU A 103 6.34 -0.74 -12.92
C LEU A 103 7.67 -1.49 -13.03
N VAL A 104 7.64 -2.71 -13.57
CA VAL A 104 8.86 -3.53 -13.76
C VAL A 104 9.84 -2.85 -14.71
N GLY A 105 9.35 -2.21 -15.78
CA GLY A 105 10.18 -1.42 -16.69
C GLY A 105 10.86 -0.24 -15.98
N CYS A 106 10.10 0.49 -15.15
CA CYS A 106 10.63 1.61 -14.38
C CYS A 106 11.65 1.16 -13.32
N THR A 107 11.43 0.04 -12.63
CA THR A 107 12.39 -0.50 -11.66
C THR A 107 13.68 -0.94 -12.33
N LEU A 108 13.59 -1.64 -13.48
CA LEU A 108 14.77 -2.03 -14.24
C LEU A 108 15.55 -0.80 -14.76
N MET A 109 14.86 0.24 -15.21
CA MET A 109 15.51 1.50 -15.59
C MET A 109 16.16 2.20 -14.39
N LEU A 110 15.51 2.23 -13.22
CA LEU A 110 16.12 2.78 -11.99
C LEU A 110 17.43 2.05 -11.63
N ILE A 111 17.41 0.72 -11.64
CA ILE A 111 18.60 -0.11 -11.37
C ILE A 111 19.67 0.10 -12.44
N GLY A 112 19.29 0.21 -13.72
CA GLY A 112 20.22 0.43 -14.83
C GLY A 112 20.83 1.83 -14.87
N VAL A 113 20.12 2.85 -14.39
CA VAL A 113 20.61 4.24 -14.29
C VAL A 113 21.68 4.39 -13.20
N ASP A 114 21.59 3.59 -12.12
CA ASP A 114 22.58 3.58 -11.03
C ASP A 114 24.00 3.21 -11.51
N ALA A 115 24.14 2.45 -12.61
CA ALA A 115 25.44 2.08 -13.16
C ALA A 115 26.15 3.22 -13.94
N GLY A 116 25.44 4.29 -14.31
CA GLY A 116 25.93 5.30 -15.26
C GLY A 116 25.90 6.75 -14.80
N VAL A 117 25.34 7.07 -13.64
CA VAL A 117 25.18 8.48 -13.18
C VAL A 117 25.73 8.67 -11.76
N ALA A 118 27.04 8.53 -11.64
CA ALA A 118 27.83 9.10 -10.52
C ALA A 118 28.07 10.62 -10.68
N GLN A 119 27.14 11.34 -11.30
CA GLN A 119 27.24 12.78 -11.56
C GLN A 119 25.91 13.44 -11.19
N GLY A 120 25.70 13.62 -9.88
CA GLY A 120 24.57 14.36 -9.35
C GLY A 120 23.67 13.55 -8.43
N VAL A 121 24.19 13.17 -7.26
CA VAL A 121 23.34 12.88 -6.10
C VAL A 121 22.37 14.06 -5.95
N PRO A 122 21.04 13.84 -5.84
CA PRO A 122 20.10 14.91 -5.54
C PRO A 122 20.61 15.68 -4.33
N ARG A 123 20.64 17.02 -4.39
CA ARG A 123 21.13 17.90 -3.32
C ARG A 123 20.38 17.71 -1.97
N TRP A 124 19.34 16.87 -1.96
CA TRP A 124 18.35 16.66 -0.90
C TRP A 124 18.16 15.18 -0.49
N TYR A 125 19.18 14.32 -0.67
CA TYR A 125 19.07 12.90 -0.28
C TYR A 125 18.87 12.75 1.24
N ALA A 126 17.72 12.23 1.66
CA ALA A 126 17.38 12.02 3.05
C ALA A 126 17.84 10.63 3.49
N THR A 127 19.07 10.54 3.97
CA THR A 127 19.64 9.28 4.47
C THR A 127 18.80 8.77 5.64
N PRO A 128 18.57 7.44 5.76
CA PRO A 128 17.88 6.86 6.92
C PRO A 128 18.51 7.25 8.28
N ARG A 129 19.83 7.47 8.30
CA ARG A 129 20.58 7.97 9.46
C ARG A 129 20.13 9.38 9.86
N ASP A 130 20.08 10.31 8.92
CA ASP A 130 19.71 11.71 9.17
C ASP A 130 18.25 11.81 9.58
N PHE A 131 17.40 10.99 8.97
CA PHE A 131 16.00 10.84 9.38
C PHE A 131 15.91 10.37 10.84
N GLY A 132 16.67 9.35 11.25
CA GLY A 132 16.69 8.86 12.61
C GLY A 132 17.12 9.92 13.63
N PHE A 133 18.17 10.71 13.33
CA PHE A 133 18.59 11.81 14.19
C PHE A 133 17.52 12.91 14.32
N ALA A 134 16.84 13.25 13.23
CA ALA A 134 15.74 14.20 13.28
C ALA A 134 14.55 13.66 14.11
N LEU A 135 14.23 12.38 13.92
CA LEU A 135 13.11 11.70 14.57
C LEU A 135 13.28 11.62 16.09
N PHE A 136 14.46 11.21 16.56
CA PHE A 136 14.74 11.05 17.99
C PHE A 136 15.36 12.29 18.65
N GLY A 137 15.81 13.27 17.87
CA GLY A 137 16.29 14.56 18.38
C GLY A 137 15.16 15.58 18.43
N LYS A 138 14.79 16.12 17.26
CA LYS A 138 13.81 17.20 17.14
C LYS A 138 12.37 16.74 17.38
N TYR A 139 12.05 15.52 16.95
CA TYR A 139 10.68 14.99 16.97
C TYR A 139 10.45 13.90 18.02
N ALA A 140 11.28 13.83 19.06
CA ALA A 140 11.18 12.81 20.10
C ALA A 140 9.78 12.71 20.73
N LEU A 141 9.17 13.87 21.02
CA LEU A 141 7.80 13.92 21.56
C LEU A 141 6.75 13.37 20.58
N ALA A 142 6.92 13.57 19.28
CA ALA A 142 6.01 13.03 18.28
C ALA A 142 6.10 11.50 18.23
N VAL A 143 7.30 10.93 18.38
CA VAL A 143 7.49 9.47 18.49
C VAL A 143 6.79 8.90 19.72
N GLU A 144 6.89 9.58 20.85
CA GLU A 144 6.24 9.15 22.09
C GLU A 144 4.71 9.12 21.92
N VAL A 145 4.14 10.19 21.35
CA VAL A 145 2.69 10.28 21.09
C VAL A 145 2.22 9.19 20.13
N VAL A 146 2.98 8.91 19.06
CA VAL A 146 2.65 7.84 18.11
C VAL A 146 2.78 6.46 18.76
N SER A 147 3.75 6.26 19.66
CA SER A 147 3.88 5.01 20.42
C SER A 147 2.66 4.73 21.30
N PHE A 148 2.16 5.75 22.01
CA PHE A 148 0.90 5.63 22.74
C PHE A 148 -0.29 5.37 21.82
N GLN A 149 -0.35 6.03 20.65
CA GLN A 149 -1.40 5.80 19.67
C GLN A 149 -1.43 4.34 19.18
N LEU A 150 -0.27 3.76 18.88
CA LEU A 150 -0.16 2.36 18.48
C LEU A 150 -0.53 1.40 19.62
N LEU A 151 -0.16 1.72 20.86
CA LEU A 151 -0.57 0.96 22.04
C LEU A 151 -2.10 0.96 22.19
N PHE A 152 -2.75 2.12 22.09
CA PHE A 152 -4.20 2.22 22.18
C PHE A 152 -4.90 1.51 21.02
N ALA A 153 -4.37 1.60 19.80
CA ALA A 153 -4.89 0.88 18.64
C ALA A 153 -4.83 -0.65 18.86
N ALA A 154 -3.72 -1.17 19.39
CA ALA A 154 -3.55 -2.60 19.67
C ALA A 154 -4.52 -3.08 20.78
N VAL A 155 -4.62 -2.35 21.90
CA VAL A 155 -5.57 -2.67 22.98
C VAL A 155 -7.01 -2.58 22.49
N GLY A 156 -7.33 -1.57 21.68
CA GLY A 156 -8.65 -1.39 21.08
C GLY A 156 -9.02 -2.55 20.16
N ALA A 157 -8.12 -2.92 19.25
CA ALA A 157 -8.32 -4.06 18.36
C ALA A 157 -8.52 -5.37 19.14
N PHE A 158 -7.76 -5.61 20.21
CA PHE A 158 -7.91 -6.78 21.07
C PHE A 158 -9.28 -6.83 21.77
N TYR A 159 -9.73 -5.70 22.32
CA TYR A 159 -11.01 -5.65 23.03
C TYR A 159 -12.19 -5.87 22.07
N VAL A 160 -12.16 -5.26 20.89
CA VAL A 160 -13.19 -5.42 19.85
C VAL A 160 -13.21 -6.85 19.29
N GLY A 161 -12.04 -7.46 19.11
CA GLY A 161 -11.91 -8.82 18.59
C GLY A 161 -12.29 -9.92 19.57
N LYS A 162 -12.57 -9.61 20.84
CA LYS A 162 -12.87 -10.62 21.86
C LYS A 162 -14.27 -11.21 21.64
N PRO A 163 -14.41 -12.51 21.33
CA PRO A 163 -15.72 -13.12 21.11
C PRO A 163 -16.55 -13.08 22.41
N GLU A 164 -17.81 -12.67 22.32
CA GLU A 164 -18.77 -12.66 23.43
C GLU A 164 -19.15 -14.09 23.85
N ARG A 165 -18.24 -14.75 24.57
CA ARG A 165 -18.48 -16.07 25.13
C ARG A 165 -19.11 -15.96 26.52
N LYS A 166 -20.32 -15.38 26.64
CA LYS A 166 -21.14 -15.45 27.87
C LYS A 166 -22.56 -14.89 27.72
N ARG A 167 -23.45 -15.61 27.03
CA ARG A 167 -24.91 -15.49 27.29
C ARG A 167 -25.77 -16.72 26.98
N ARG A 168 -25.22 -17.78 26.37
CA ARG A 168 -25.97 -19.02 26.08
C ARG A 168 -26.01 -20.04 27.23
N GLN A 169 -24.95 -20.19 28.03
CA GLN A 169 -24.94 -21.21 29.10
C GLN A 169 -25.89 -20.92 30.26
N LYS A 170 -26.21 -19.65 30.55
CA LYS A 170 -27.12 -19.32 31.68
C LYS A 170 -28.61 -19.53 31.38
N LYS A 171 -28.97 -19.89 30.15
CA LYS A 171 -30.36 -20.16 29.74
C LYS A 171 -30.68 -21.66 29.64
N GLU A 172 -29.65 -22.52 29.63
CA GLU A 172 -29.79 -23.99 29.57
C GLU A 172 -29.65 -24.65 30.95
N GLU A 173 -28.97 -24.03 31.92
CA GLU A 173 -28.88 -24.52 33.31
C GLU A 173 -30.04 -24.03 34.22
N GLY A 174 -30.95 -23.22 33.67
CA GLY A 174 -32.09 -22.64 34.40
C GLY A 174 -33.45 -22.97 33.79
N ALA A 175 -33.54 -23.99 32.92
CA ALA A 175 -34.78 -24.51 32.33
C ALA A 175 -34.97 -25.98 32.73
#